data_AF-A0A359MRW3-F1
#
_entry.id   AF-A0A359MRW3-F1
#
_cell.length_a   1.000
_cell.length_b   1.000
_cell.length_c   1.000
_cell.angle_alpha   90.00
_cell.angle_beta   90.00
_cell.angle_gamma   90.00
#
_symmetry.space_group_name_H-M   'P 1'
#
loop_
_entity.id
_entity.type
_entity.pdbx_description
1 polymer ?
#
loop_
_entity_poly.entity_id
_entity_poly.type
_entity_poly.pdbx_seq_one_letter_code
_entity_poly.pdbx_strand_id
1 'polypeptide(L)'
;MVLQARKGVLQITEKVKHIPSHEEVRNIFNETYNVFYKKWRNISNPDDWPKLMQEMYEIDAKYDCDLCRQILLELVKVMQDEFLKRQGEK
;
A
#
# COMPACT_ATOMS: atom_id res chain seq x y z
N MET A 1 -20.26 29.85 39.77
CA MET A 1 -19.79 29.68 38.38
C MET A 1 -18.27 29.62 38.40
N VAL A 2 -17.65 28.46 38.13
CA VAL A 2 -16.62 28.27 37.10
C VAL A 2 -16.49 26.75 36.87
N LEU A 3 -16.95 26.24 35.74
CA LEU A 3 -16.49 24.94 35.23
C LEU A 3 -15.40 25.26 34.19
N GLN A 4 -14.16 24.92 34.51
CA GLN A 4 -13.03 25.00 33.59
C GLN A 4 -13.07 23.77 32.66
N ALA A 5 -13.51 23.95 31.42
CA ALA A 5 -13.32 22.96 30.37
C ALA A 5 -12.06 23.32 29.56
N ARG A 6 -10.98 22.55 29.75
CA ARG A 6 -9.78 22.62 28.91
C ARG A 6 -10.11 22.10 27.51
N LYS A 7 -10.15 22.99 26.51
CA LYS A 7 -10.16 22.59 25.10
C LYS A 7 -8.76 22.15 24.71
N GLY A 8 -8.57 20.84 24.56
CA GLY A 8 -7.44 20.28 23.82
C GLY A 8 -7.61 20.64 22.34
N VAL A 9 -6.66 21.41 21.80
CA VAL A 9 -6.59 21.70 20.36
C VAL A 9 -5.97 20.47 19.69
N LEU A 10 -6.83 19.64 19.08
CA LEU A 10 -6.37 18.67 18.08
C LEU A 10 -5.93 19.48 16.85
N GLN A 11 -4.62 19.65 16.70
CA GLN A 11 -4.05 20.15 15.45
C GLN A 11 -4.19 19.04 14.41
N ILE A 12 -5.25 19.11 13.59
CA ILE A 12 -5.34 18.32 12.37
C ILE A 12 -4.38 18.99 11.40
N THR A 13 -3.13 18.54 11.37
CA THR A 13 -2.19 18.96 10.33
C THR A 13 -2.62 18.27 9.04
N GLU A 14 -3.17 19.03 8.09
CA GLU A 14 -3.30 18.57 6.71
C GLU A 14 -1.90 18.18 6.22
N LYS A 15 -1.63 16.87 6.12
CA LYS A 15 -0.44 16.39 5.43
C LYS A 15 -0.55 16.87 3.98
N VAL A 16 0.32 17.79 3.59
CA VAL A 16 0.46 18.23 2.20
C VAL A 16 0.67 16.97 1.36
N LYS A 17 -0.23 16.70 0.41
CA LYS A 17 -0.14 15.53 -0.47
C LYS A 17 1.13 15.63 -1.30
N HIS A 18 2.07 14.71 -1.09
CA HIS A 18 3.26 14.60 -1.91
C HIS A 18 2.87 14.15 -3.33
N ILE A 19 3.19 14.98 -4.32
CA ILE A 19 3.00 14.68 -5.74
C ILE A 19 4.35 14.25 -6.30
N PRO A 20 4.50 13.00 -6.77
CA PRO A 20 5.78 12.51 -7.27
C PRO A 20 6.14 13.17 -8.61
N SER A 21 7.44 13.42 -8.81
CA SER A 21 8.01 13.82 -10.09
C SER A 21 7.92 12.70 -11.13
N HIS A 22 8.18 13.03 -12.41
CA HIS A 22 8.16 12.04 -13.48
C HIS A 22 9.13 10.88 -13.24
N GLU A 23 10.32 11.16 -12.71
CA GLU A 23 11.32 10.15 -12.39
C GLU A 23 10.87 9.26 -11.24
N GLU A 24 10.28 9.84 -10.19
CA GLU A 24 9.70 9.09 -9.07
C GLU A 24 8.54 8.20 -9.54
N VAL A 25 7.65 8.69 -10.40
CA VAL A 25 6.58 7.87 -10.99
C VAL A 25 7.16 6.67 -11.74
N ARG A 26 8.22 6.86 -12.54
CA ARG A 26 8.88 5.77 -13.25
C ARG A 26 9.47 4.74 -12.28
N ASN A 27 10.07 5.20 -11.18
CA ASN A 27 10.64 4.32 -10.15
C ASN A 27 9.55 3.58 -9.37
N ILE A 28 8.45 4.25 -9.01
CA ILE A 28 7.26 3.65 -8.39
C ILE A 28 6.76 2.50 -9.27
N PHE A 29 6.48 2.77 -10.55
CA PHE A 29 5.97 1.73 -11.47
C PHE A 29 6.94 0.56 -11.62
N ASN A 30 8.25 0.83 -11.72
CA ASN A 30 9.23 -0.23 -11.79
C ASN A 30 9.24 -1.10 -10.51
N GLU A 31 9.22 -0.48 -9.34
CA GLU A 31 9.21 -1.19 -8.05
C GLU A 31 7.91 -1.99 -7.89
N THR A 32 6.75 -1.34 -8.04
CA THR A 32 5.45 -1.97 -7.79
C THR A 32 5.15 -3.09 -8.78
N TYR A 33 5.50 -2.92 -10.06
CA TYR A 33 5.21 -3.92 -11.09
C TYR A 33 6.34 -4.95 -11.25
N ASN A 34 7.57 -4.49 -11.55
CA ASN A 34 8.65 -5.41 -11.94
C ASN A 34 9.27 -6.14 -10.75
N VAL A 35 9.30 -5.52 -9.58
CA VAL A 35 9.87 -6.12 -8.35
C VAL A 35 8.77 -6.80 -7.56
N PHE A 36 7.77 -6.04 -7.10
CA PHE A 36 6.73 -6.54 -6.19
C PHE A 36 5.74 -7.48 -6.88
N TYR A 37 4.96 -7.01 -7.86
CA TYR A 37 3.91 -7.83 -8.47
C TYR A 37 4.45 -9.08 -9.16
N LYS A 38 5.54 -8.96 -9.95
CA LYS A 38 6.12 -10.14 -10.63
C LYS A 38 6.62 -11.22 -9.66
N LYS A 39 7.10 -10.83 -8.48
CA LYS A 39 7.52 -11.76 -7.43
C LYS A 39 6.32 -12.49 -6.83
N TRP A 40 5.24 -11.77 -6.55
CA TRP A 40 4.13 -12.29 -5.75
C TRP A 40 2.90 -12.78 -6.54
N ARG A 41 2.77 -12.48 -7.84
CA ARG A 41 1.61 -12.83 -8.69
C ARG A 41 1.20 -14.31 -8.67
N ASN A 42 2.16 -15.20 -8.39
CA ASN A 42 1.94 -16.65 -8.39
C ASN A 42 1.94 -17.24 -6.98
N ILE A 43 1.63 -16.43 -5.96
CA ILE A 43 1.48 -16.91 -4.58
C ILE A 43 0.54 -18.11 -4.54
N SER A 44 0.99 -19.20 -3.91
CA SER A 44 0.25 -20.46 -3.81
C SER A 44 0.12 -20.93 -2.36
N ASN A 45 1.02 -20.48 -1.48
CA ASN A 45 0.98 -20.73 -0.05
C ASN A 45 0.33 -19.54 0.68
N PRO A 46 -0.74 -19.76 1.46
CA PRO A 46 -1.32 -18.73 2.33
C PRO A 46 -0.32 -18.08 3.30
N ASP A 47 0.70 -18.81 3.76
CA ASP A 47 1.66 -18.32 4.76
C ASP A 47 2.60 -17.22 4.22
N ASP A 48 2.58 -16.97 2.90
CA ASP A 48 3.38 -15.94 2.27
C ASP A 48 2.68 -14.56 2.24
N TRP A 49 1.37 -14.50 2.51
CA TRP A 49 0.61 -13.24 2.55
C TRP A 49 1.17 -12.24 3.56
N PRO A 50 1.55 -12.62 4.80
CA PRO A 50 2.18 -11.68 5.74
C PRO A 50 3.47 -11.05 5.20
N LYS A 51 4.30 -11.82 4.47
CA LYS A 51 5.55 -11.32 3.88
C LYS A 51 5.29 -10.36 2.73
N LEU A 52 4.30 -10.68 1.90
CA LEU A 52 3.83 -9.82 0.82
C LEU A 52 3.33 -8.48 1.38
N MET A 53 2.50 -8.52 2.44
CA MET A 53 2.00 -7.30 3.09
C MET A 53 3.12 -6.48 3.72
N GLN A 54 4.11 -7.12 4.34
CA GLN A 54 5.29 -6.43 4.85
C GLN A 54 6.03 -5.67 3.74
N GLU A 55 6.32 -6.32 2.62
CA GLU A 55 7.01 -5.69 1.49
C GLU A 55 6.18 -4.55 0.89
N MET A 56 4.86 -4.71 0.83
CA MET A 56 3.94 -3.63 0.43
C MET A 56 4.09 -2.40 1.33
N TYR A 57 4.10 -2.57 2.65
CA TYR A 57 4.26 -1.46 3.60
C TYR A 57 5.64 -0.80 3.50
N GLU A 58 6.70 -1.57 3.25
CA GLU A 58 8.05 -1.04 3.02
C GLU A 58 8.10 -0.16 1.76
N ILE A 59 7.43 -0.56 0.67
CA ILE A 59 7.35 0.24 -0.56
C ILE A 59 6.47 1.49 -0.36
N ASP A 60 5.32 1.37 0.32
CA ASP A 60 4.45 2.52 0.62
C ASP A 60 5.19 3.57 1.45
N ALA A 61 5.93 3.14 2.48
CA ALA A 61 6.73 4.02 3.32
C ALA A 61 7.92 4.66 2.57
N LYS A 62 8.51 3.96 1.59
CA LYS A 62 9.63 4.47 0.79
C LYS A 62 9.24 5.65 -0.08
N TYR A 63 8.06 5.61 -0.70
CA TYR A 63 7.60 6.65 -1.63
C TYR A 63 6.61 7.65 -1.00
N ASP A 64 5.93 7.27 0.08
CA ASP A 64 4.97 8.08 0.86
C ASP A 64 4.07 8.99 0.00
N CYS A 65 3.45 8.42 -1.03
CA CYS A 65 2.51 9.14 -1.90
C CYS A 65 1.27 8.30 -2.21
N ASP A 66 0.15 8.99 -2.39
CA ASP A 66 -1.15 8.35 -2.65
C ASP A 66 -1.13 7.49 -3.92
N LEU A 67 -0.38 7.89 -4.95
CA LEU A 67 -0.25 7.13 -6.19
C LEU A 67 0.37 5.75 -5.94
N CYS A 68 1.49 5.68 -5.21
CA CYS A 68 2.14 4.42 -4.89
C CYS A 68 1.20 3.51 -4.08
N ARG A 69 0.56 4.07 -3.05
CA ARG A 69 -0.40 3.35 -2.21
C ARG A 69 -1.55 2.75 -3.01
N GLN A 70 -2.14 3.52 -3.92
CA GLN A 70 -3.24 3.05 -4.77
C GLN A 70 -2.80 1.92 -5.71
N ILE A 71 -1.64 2.06 -6.35
CA ILE A 71 -1.10 1.01 -7.22
C ILE A 71 -0.88 -0.29 -6.43
N LEU A 72 -0.26 -0.20 -5.24
CA LEU A 72 -0.02 -1.36 -4.39
C LEU A 72 -1.32 -2.06 -3.99
N LEU A 73 -2.33 -1.31 -3.53
CA LEU A 73 -3.62 -1.88 -3.12
C LEU A 73 -4.32 -2.62 -4.26
N GLU A 74 -4.35 -2.05 -5.47
CA GLU A 74 -4.96 -2.71 -6.62
C GLU A 74 -4.18 -3.96 -7.05
N LEU A 75 -2.85 -3.93 -7.00
CA LEU A 75 -2.04 -5.12 -7.29
C LEU A 75 -2.28 -6.25 -6.27
N VAL A 76 -2.37 -5.92 -4.98
CA VAL A 76 -2.69 -6.91 -3.93
C VAL A 76 -4.05 -7.54 -4.17
N LYS A 77 -5.06 -6.72 -4.51
CA LYS A 77 -6.40 -7.20 -4.84
C LYS A 77 -6.38 -8.16 -6.04
N VAL A 78 -5.70 -7.80 -7.13
CA VAL A 78 -5.53 -8.69 -8.30
C VAL A 78 -4.91 -10.03 -7.91
N MET A 79 -3.86 -10.01 -7.08
CA MET A 79 -3.21 -11.24 -6.61
C MET A 79 -4.14 -12.09 -5.71
N GLN A 80 -4.96 -11.44 -4.89
CA GLN A 80 -5.92 -12.11 -4.01
C GLN A 80 -7.03 -12.78 -4.82
N ASP A 81 -7.59 -12.09 -5.81
CA ASP A 81 -8.62 -12.63 -6.69
C ASP A 81 -8.10 -13.84 -7.48
N GLU A 82 -6.88 -13.76 -8.03
CA GLU A 82 -6.23 -14.88 -8.73
C GLU A 82 -5.89 -16.05 -7.79
N PHE A 83 -5.50 -15.78 -6.54
CA PHE A 83 -5.30 -16.81 -5.54
C PHE A 83 -6.60 -17.56 -5.23
N LEU A 84 -7.69 -16.84 -4.95
CA LEU A 84 -8.99 -17.40 -4.62
C LEU A 84 -9.56 -18.22 -5.79
N LYS A 85 -9.43 -17.71 -7.01
CA LYS A 85 -9.84 -18.43 -8.23
C LYS A 85 -9.15 -19.81 -8.33
N ARG A 86 -7.84 -19.87 -8.10
CA ARG A 86 -7.07 -21.12 -8.13
C ARG A 86 -7.45 -22.12 -7.03
N GLN A 87 -7.99 -21.66 -5.90
CA GLN A 87 -8.47 -22.55 -4.83
C GLN A 87 -9.90 -23.03 -5.09
N GLY A 88 -10.74 -22.24 -5.76
CA GLY A 88 -12.11 -22.63 -6.14
C GLY A 88 -12.21 -23.57 -7.35
N GLU A 89 -11.13 -23.68 -8.14
CA GLU A 89 -11.01 -24.66 -9.25
C GLU A 89 -10.56 -26.06 -8.78
N LYS A 90 -10.33 -26.27 -7.47
CA LYS A 90 -9.99 -27.57 -6.88
C LYS A 90 -11.20 -28.25 -6.27
#